data_AF-A0A7F5R694-F1
#
_entry.id   AF-A0A7F5R694-F1
#
_cell.length_a   1.000
_cell.length_b   1.000
_cell.length_c   1.000
_cell.angle_alpha   90.00
_cell.angle_beta   90.00
_cell.angle_gamma   90.00
#
_symmetry.space_group_name_H-M   'P 1'
#
loop_
_entity.id
_entity.type
_entity.pdbx_description
1 polymer ?
#
loop_
_entity_poly.entity_id
_entity_poly.type
_entity_poly.pdbx_seq_one_letter_code
_entity_poly.pdbx_strand_id
1 'polypeptide(L)'
;MFLPWIVIQELDYIKDGKNAHEFLRKRAQIAIKFINACLQSDKKILQGQNMSDVMQNMTPNTCADDAILNCCLQILRRKNRVILLSNDVNLRNKALLNNIPAYGHDEIVAILDPFRKPANEKVCKIEEIKTSLSHLISMIIVKEIKESYGSIWNRMGGMSKPPWSLEGCLERLLNYWTSVFNFSLQKNAKEHFLEFKNFLKKESNSPRQKTCI
;
A
#
# COMPACT_ATOMS: atom_id res chain seq x y z
N MET A 1 16.54 -3.51 -4.48
CA MET A 1 17.11 -2.44 -5.32
C MET A 1 18.60 -2.34 -5.02
N PHE A 2 19.44 -2.14 -6.04
CA PHE A 2 20.88 -1.97 -5.86
C PHE A 2 21.30 -0.59 -6.35
N LEU A 3 22.13 0.11 -5.60
CA LEU A 3 22.54 1.48 -5.87
C LEU A 3 24.05 1.54 -6.18
N PRO A 4 24.45 1.92 -7.41
CA PRO A 4 25.85 2.14 -7.76
C PRO A 4 26.47 3.29 -6.96
N TRP A 5 27.75 3.18 -6.60
CA TRP A 5 28.45 4.21 -5.82
C TRP A 5 28.51 5.56 -6.53
N ILE A 6 28.71 5.55 -7.86
CA ILE A 6 28.77 6.77 -8.67
C ILE A 6 27.50 7.63 -8.56
N VAL A 7 26.34 7.02 -8.36
CA VAL A 7 25.07 7.74 -8.21
C VAL A 7 25.05 8.56 -6.92
N ILE A 8 25.67 8.07 -5.84
CA ILE A 8 25.81 8.84 -4.60
C ILE A 8 26.72 10.05 -4.83
N GLN A 9 27.84 9.86 -5.53
CA GLN A 9 28.79 10.93 -5.84
C GLN A 9 28.14 12.04 -6.69
N GLU A 10 27.36 11.66 -7.70
CA GLU A 10 26.61 12.60 -8.54
C GLU A 10 25.52 13.35 -7.73
N LEU A 11 24.81 12.65 -6.83
CA LEU A 11 23.82 13.29 -5.96
C LEU A 11 24.46 14.31 -5.02
N ASP A 12 25.64 14.02 -4.46
CA ASP A 12 26.39 14.96 -3.64
C ASP A 12 26.89 16.16 -4.44
N TYR A 13 27.40 15.93 -5.66
CA TYR A 13 27.80 17.01 -6.55
C TYR A 13 26.63 17.95 -6.87
N ILE A 14 25.43 17.40 -7.14
CA ILE A 14 24.21 18.19 -7.39
C ILE A 14 23.76 18.94 -6.12
N LYS A 15 23.87 18.33 -4.95
CA LYS A 15 23.50 18.94 -3.65
C LYS A 15 24.37 20.16 -3.34
N ASP A 16 25.68 20.05 -3.58
CA ASP A 16 26.67 21.07 -3.22
C ASP A 16 26.96 22.07 -4.36
N GLY A 17 26.45 21.80 -5.57
CA GLY A 17 26.59 22.65 -6.74
C GLY A 17 25.97 24.04 -6.55
N LYS A 18 26.83 25.08 -6.50
CA LYS A 18 26.41 26.48 -6.37
C LYS A 18 25.56 27.00 -7.54
N ASN A 19 25.70 26.37 -8.72
CA ASN A 19 24.99 26.75 -9.96
C ASN A 19 23.80 25.83 -10.28
N ALA A 20 23.51 24.82 -9.44
CA ALA A 20 22.39 23.93 -9.70
C ALA A 20 21.06 24.67 -9.44
N HIS A 21 20.08 24.47 -10.33
CA HIS A 21 18.71 24.96 -10.11
C HIS A 21 18.22 24.49 -8.73
N GLU A 22 17.66 25.42 -7.95
CA GLU A 22 17.23 25.17 -6.57
C GLU A 22 16.30 23.95 -6.45
N PHE A 23 15.44 23.74 -7.45
CA PHE A 23 14.56 22.59 -7.56
C PHE A 23 15.31 21.25 -7.65
N LEU A 24 16.34 21.18 -8.49
CA LEU A 24 17.16 19.98 -8.66
C LEU A 24 17.95 19.68 -7.38
N ARG A 25 18.49 20.73 -6.74
CA ARG A 25 19.18 20.59 -5.45
C ARG A 25 18.26 20.03 -4.37
N LYS A 26 17.02 20.53 -4.25
CA LYS A 26 16.02 20.00 -3.30
C LYS A 26 15.69 18.52 -3.59
N ARG A 27 15.55 18.14 -4.86
CA ARG A 27 15.32 16.73 -5.25
C ARG A 27 16.49 15.84 -4.87
N ALA A 28 17.74 16.29 -5.10
CA ALA A 28 18.92 15.54 -4.68
C ALA A 28 18.96 15.35 -3.15
N GLN A 29 18.67 16.40 -2.38
CA GLN A 29 18.59 16.31 -0.92
C GLN A 29 17.52 15.32 -0.44
N ILE A 30 16.34 15.30 -1.07
CA ILE A 30 15.28 14.34 -0.76
C ILE A 30 15.73 12.92 -1.08
N ALA A 31 16.35 12.70 -2.24
CA ALA A 31 16.86 11.40 -2.65
C ALA A 31 17.92 10.87 -1.67
N ILE A 32 18.88 11.71 -1.25
CA ILE A 32 19.92 11.35 -0.27
C ILE A 32 19.28 10.95 1.07
N LYS A 33 18.31 11.73 1.57
CA LYS A 33 17.59 11.41 2.81
C LYS A 33 16.83 10.08 2.71
N PHE A 34 16.17 9.83 1.57
CA PHE A 34 15.47 8.58 1.31
C PHE A 34 16.44 7.39 1.31
N ILE A 35 17.57 7.50 0.61
CA ILE A 35 18.61 6.47 0.57
C ILE A 35 19.12 6.18 1.97
N ASN A 36 19.43 7.20 2.77
CA ASN A 36 19.87 7.03 4.15
C ASN A 36 18.83 6.27 5.00
N ALA A 37 17.55 6.64 4.90
CA ALA A 37 16.47 5.95 5.60
C ALA A 37 16.34 4.48 5.17
N CYS A 38 16.52 4.18 3.88
CA CYS A 38 16.51 2.80 3.38
C CYS A 38 17.72 1.99 3.88
N LEU A 39 18.92 2.57 3.91
CA LEU A 39 20.14 1.89 4.35
C LEU A 39 20.17 1.67 5.87
N GLN A 40 19.53 2.54 6.65
CA GLN A 40 19.38 2.38 8.11
C GLN A 40 18.29 1.37 8.50
N SER A 41 17.38 1.03 7.58
CA SER A 41 16.31 0.07 7.87
C SER A 41 16.83 -1.37 7.86
N ASP A 42 16.35 -2.20 8.79
CA ASP A 42 16.61 -3.66 8.78
C ASP A 42 16.02 -4.35 7.54
N LYS A 43 15.08 -3.69 6.86
CA LYS A 43 14.50 -4.18 5.62
C LYS A 43 15.53 -4.00 4.51
N LYS A 44 16.08 -5.12 4.00
CA LYS A 44 17.05 -5.19 2.89
C LYS A 44 16.46 -4.79 1.52
N ILE A 45 15.71 -3.69 1.46
CA ILE A 45 15.04 -3.15 0.27
C ILE A 45 16.07 -2.51 -0.66
N LEU A 46 17.06 -1.81 -0.08
CA LEU A 46 18.15 -1.15 -0.81
C LEU A 46 19.50 -1.71 -0.36
N GLN A 47 20.37 -1.99 -1.33
CA GLN A 47 21.77 -2.34 -1.10
C GLN A 47 22.64 -1.36 -1.91
N GLY A 48 23.68 -0.80 -1.31
CA GLY A 48 24.67 0.02 -2.02
C GLY A 48 25.88 -0.78 -2.47
N GLN A 49 26.49 -0.38 -3.57
CA GLN A 49 27.84 -0.82 -3.93
C GLN A 49 28.83 -0.33 -2.87
N ASN A 50 29.66 -1.22 -2.34
CA ASN A 50 30.71 -0.82 -1.38
C ASN A 50 31.98 -0.40 -2.12
N MET A 51 32.91 0.26 -1.40
CA MET A 51 34.16 0.74 -1.99
C MET A 51 35.05 -0.40 -2.52
N SER A 52 35.07 -1.55 -1.84
CA SER A 52 35.84 -2.72 -2.27
C SER A 52 35.38 -3.24 -3.63
N ASP A 53 34.07 -3.23 -3.89
CA ASP A 53 33.47 -3.58 -5.18
C ASP A 53 33.86 -2.58 -6.26
N VAL A 54 33.88 -1.28 -5.95
CA VAL A 54 34.31 -0.24 -6.90
C VAL A 54 35.78 -0.44 -7.29
N MET A 55 36.64 -0.83 -6.35
CA MET A 55 38.05 -1.12 -6.64
C MET A 55 38.25 -2.39 -7.48
N GLN A 56 37.26 -3.29 -7.51
CA GLN A 56 37.26 -4.52 -8.32
C GLN A 56 36.61 -4.34 -9.70
N ASN A 57 36.44 -3.11 -10.18
CA ASN A 57 35.92 -2.87 -11.52
C ASN A 57 36.84 -3.50 -12.58
N MET A 58 36.25 -4.20 -13.53
CA MET A 58 36.99 -4.92 -14.58
C MET A 58 37.66 -3.97 -15.57
N THR A 59 37.02 -2.83 -15.80
CA THR A 59 37.50 -1.80 -16.74
C THR A 59 37.61 -0.47 -16.00
N PRO A 60 38.58 0.39 -16.39
CA PRO A 60 38.65 1.73 -15.87
C PRO A 60 37.35 2.47 -16.22
N ASN A 61 36.70 3.07 -15.22
CA ASN A 61 35.51 3.89 -15.46
C ASN A 61 35.94 5.18 -16.14
N THR A 62 35.64 5.33 -17.44
CA THR A 62 35.92 6.58 -18.16
C THR A 62 34.79 7.60 -18.04
N CYS A 63 33.57 7.11 -17.79
CA CYS A 63 32.37 7.91 -17.61
C CYS A 63 31.50 7.35 -16.46
N ALA A 64 30.57 8.17 -15.95
CA ALA A 64 29.58 7.74 -14.98
C ALA A 64 28.69 6.60 -15.52
N ASP A 65 28.35 6.64 -16.81
CA ASP A 65 27.63 5.56 -17.50
C ASP A 65 28.36 4.23 -17.40
N ASP A 66 29.67 4.23 -17.65
CA ASP A 66 30.50 3.02 -17.60
C ASP A 66 30.59 2.48 -16.17
N ALA A 67 30.66 3.36 -15.18
CA ALA A 67 30.62 2.98 -13.77
C ALA A 67 29.30 2.29 -13.38
N ILE A 68 28.16 2.75 -13.92
CA ILE A 68 26.85 2.10 -13.74
C ILE A 68 26.84 0.73 -14.43
N LEU A 69 27.34 0.62 -15.67
CA LEU A 69 27.39 -0.64 -16.41
C LEU A 69 28.31 -1.67 -15.75
N ASN A 70 29.48 -1.25 -15.29
CA ASN A 70 30.40 -2.09 -14.52
C ASN A 70 29.75 -2.61 -13.24
N CYS A 71 29.01 -1.76 -12.53
CA CYS A 71 28.21 -2.16 -11.39
C CYS A 71 27.18 -3.24 -11.78
N CYS A 72 26.45 -3.06 -12.88
CA CYS A 72 25.50 -4.08 -13.37
C CYS A 72 26.19 -5.42 -13.68
N LEU A 73 27.35 -5.40 -14.34
CA LEU A 73 28.12 -6.60 -14.67
C LEU A 73 28.65 -7.32 -13.41
N GLN A 74 29.08 -6.56 -12.40
CA GLN A 74 29.49 -7.13 -11.11
C GLN A 74 28.35 -7.86 -10.41
N ILE A 75 27.14 -7.27 -10.40
CA ILE A 75 25.96 -7.91 -9.82
C ILE A 75 25.56 -9.14 -10.62
N LEU A 76 25.62 -9.06 -11.95
CA LEU A 76 25.26 -10.17 -12.84
C LEU A 76 26.11 -11.41 -12.56
N ARG A 77 27.42 -11.23 -12.33
CA ARG A 77 28.35 -12.30 -11.93
C ARG A 77 28.03 -12.93 -10.58
N ARG A 78 27.43 -12.18 -9.65
CA ARG A 78 27.15 -12.64 -8.28
C ARG A 78 25.74 -13.21 -8.09
N LYS A 79 24.75 -12.67 -8.80
CA LYS A 79 23.33 -12.97 -8.57
C LYS A 79 22.56 -13.47 -9.80
N ASN A 80 23.26 -13.77 -10.89
CA ASN A 80 22.74 -14.33 -12.17
C ASN A 80 21.66 -13.50 -12.89
N ARG A 81 21.13 -12.44 -12.29
CA ARG A 81 20.10 -11.58 -12.87
C ARG A 81 20.30 -10.14 -12.43
N VAL A 82 20.23 -9.23 -13.41
CA VAL A 82 20.26 -7.78 -13.18
C VAL A 82 19.31 -7.13 -14.18
N ILE A 83 18.64 -6.06 -13.74
CA ILE A 83 17.82 -5.21 -14.59
C ILE A 83 18.28 -3.78 -14.32
N LEU A 84 18.56 -3.02 -15.39
CA LEU A 84 18.87 -1.61 -15.30
C LEU A 84 17.59 -0.78 -15.42
N LEU A 85 17.42 0.20 -14.53
CA LEU A 85 16.34 1.18 -14.61
C LEU A 85 16.92 2.53 -14.97
N SER A 86 16.59 3.04 -16.15
CA SER A 86 17.03 4.36 -16.62
C SER A 86 16.09 4.89 -17.69
N ASN A 87 15.79 6.19 -17.62
CA ASN A 87 15.06 6.88 -18.69
C ASN A 87 15.99 7.37 -19.82
N ASP A 88 17.31 7.33 -19.62
CA ASP A 88 18.27 7.72 -20.65
C ASP A 88 18.35 6.65 -21.74
N VAL A 89 18.14 7.06 -23.00
CA VAL A 89 18.13 6.15 -24.15
C VAL A 89 19.52 5.59 -24.43
N ASN A 90 20.58 6.38 -24.29
CA ASN A 90 21.93 5.95 -24.59
C ASN A 90 22.45 4.96 -23.54
N LEU A 91 22.21 5.22 -22.26
CA LEU A 91 22.57 4.29 -21.19
C LEU A 91 21.80 2.97 -21.32
N ARG A 92 20.51 3.02 -21.69
CA ARG A 92 19.73 1.79 -22.00
C ARG A 92 20.31 1.03 -23.18
N ASN A 93 20.66 1.70 -24.27
CA ASN A 93 21.30 1.06 -25.43
C ASN A 93 22.62 0.39 -25.06
N LYS A 94 23.47 1.07 -24.27
CA LYS A 94 24.72 0.50 -23.77
C LYS A 94 24.49 -0.75 -22.91
N ALA A 95 23.44 -0.75 -22.08
CA ALA A 95 23.09 -1.91 -21.27
C ALA A 95 22.61 -3.10 -22.12
N LEU A 96 21.75 -2.85 -23.12
CA LEU A 96 21.25 -3.87 -24.02
C LEU A 96 22.37 -4.54 -24.83
N LEU A 97 23.37 -3.77 -25.29
CA LEU A 97 24.57 -4.30 -25.95
C LEU A 97 25.38 -5.25 -25.06
N ASN A 98 25.29 -5.09 -23.73
CA ASN A 98 25.93 -5.96 -22.74
C ASN A 98 24.99 -7.08 -22.24
N ASN A 99 23.88 -7.35 -22.93
CA ASN A 99 22.86 -8.33 -22.53
C ASN A 99 22.25 -8.05 -21.14
N ILE A 100 22.18 -6.78 -20.75
CA ILE A 100 21.52 -6.35 -19.52
C ILE A 100 20.12 -5.80 -19.90
N PRO A 101 19.03 -6.44 -19.44
CA PRO A 101 17.69 -5.89 -19.62
C PRO A 101 17.59 -4.49 -19.01
N ALA A 102 17.07 -3.54 -19.77
CA ALA A 102 16.96 -2.15 -19.33
C ALA A 102 15.57 -1.58 -19.64
N TYR A 103 14.97 -0.89 -18.67
CA TYR A 103 13.62 -0.34 -18.77
C TYR A 103 13.56 1.10 -18.27
N GLY A 104 12.72 1.90 -18.92
CA GLY A 104 12.33 3.21 -18.44
C GLY A 104 11.32 3.12 -17.29
N HIS A 105 11.00 4.26 -16.70
CA HIS A 105 10.02 4.40 -15.62
C HIS A 105 8.64 3.86 -16.03
N ASP A 106 8.12 4.28 -17.18
CA ASP A 106 6.74 3.94 -17.56
C ASP A 106 6.61 2.46 -17.94
N GLU A 107 7.65 1.91 -18.59
CA GLU A 107 7.75 0.49 -18.92
C GLU A 107 7.78 -0.37 -17.64
N ILE A 108 8.64 -0.01 -16.67
CA ILE A 108 8.73 -0.80 -15.44
C ILE A 108 7.46 -0.69 -14.60
N VAL A 109 6.81 0.47 -14.55
CA VAL A 109 5.53 0.64 -13.86
C VAL A 109 4.46 -0.22 -14.50
N ALA A 110 4.33 -0.23 -15.82
CA ALA A 110 3.37 -1.09 -16.52
C ALA A 110 3.63 -2.58 -16.27
N ILE A 111 4.89 -3.00 -16.19
CA ILE A 111 5.26 -4.38 -15.84
C ILE A 111 4.91 -4.70 -14.38
N LEU A 112 5.07 -3.75 -13.47
CA LEU A 112 4.84 -3.95 -12.03
C LEU A 112 3.38 -3.78 -11.61
N ASP A 113 2.57 -3.03 -12.35
CA ASP A 113 1.17 -2.74 -12.02
C ASP A 113 0.32 -4.00 -11.80
N PRO A 114 0.43 -5.07 -12.62
CA PRO A 114 -0.26 -6.33 -12.35
C PRO A 114 0.14 -6.99 -11.02
N PHE A 115 1.36 -6.75 -10.54
CA PHE A 115 1.90 -7.30 -9.30
C PHE A 115 1.72 -6.37 -8.10
N ARG A 116 1.30 -5.13 -8.33
CA ARG A 116 0.98 -4.19 -7.27
C ARG A 116 -0.24 -4.72 -6.54
N LYS A 117 -0.02 -5.36 -5.40
CA LYS A 117 -1.11 -5.70 -4.47
C LYS A 117 -1.94 -4.43 -4.28
N PRO A 118 -3.25 -4.46 -4.52
CA PRO A 118 -4.05 -3.28 -4.28
C PRO A 118 -3.84 -2.89 -2.82
N ALA A 119 -3.51 -1.63 -2.56
CA ALA A 119 -3.48 -1.09 -1.20
C ALA A 119 -4.79 -1.41 -0.41
N ASN A 120 -5.84 -1.77 -1.16
CA ASN A 120 -7.17 -2.15 -0.73
C ASN A 120 -7.36 -3.64 -0.40
N GLU A 121 -6.38 -4.55 -0.47
CA GLU A 121 -6.64 -5.97 -0.13
C GLU A 121 -7.19 -6.12 1.32
N LYS A 122 -6.72 -5.28 2.25
CA LYS A 122 -7.27 -5.21 3.61
C LYS A 122 -8.63 -4.52 3.67
N VAL A 123 -8.83 -3.47 2.88
CA VAL A 123 -10.10 -2.71 2.82
C VAL A 123 -11.22 -3.56 2.22
N CYS A 124 -10.95 -4.30 1.14
CA CYS A 124 -11.89 -5.24 0.52
C CYS A 124 -12.32 -6.33 1.49
N LYS A 125 -11.37 -6.93 2.24
CA LYS A 125 -11.71 -7.94 3.27
C LYS A 125 -12.59 -7.37 4.38
N ILE A 126 -12.36 -6.13 4.82
CA ILE A 126 -13.20 -5.47 5.83
C ILE A 126 -14.62 -5.26 5.30
N GLU A 127 -14.78 -4.81 4.05
CA GLU A 127 -16.10 -4.61 3.45
C GLU A 127 -16.84 -5.94 3.17
N GLU A 128 -16.13 -6.99 2.78
CA GLU A 128 -16.67 -8.35 2.65
C GLU A 128 -17.18 -8.90 3.99
N ILE A 129 -16.42 -8.71 5.08
CA ILE A 129 -16.83 -9.09 6.43
C ILE A 129 -18.05 -8.28 6.90
N LYS A 130 -18.04 -6.95 6.70
CA LYS A 130 -19.18 -6.08 7.04
C LYS A 130 -20.45 -6.53 6.32
N THR A 131 -20.34 -6.86 5.04
CA THR A 131 -21.45 -7.35 4.21
C THR A 131 -21.97 -8.69 4.72
N SER A 132 -21.07 -9.63 5.04
CA SER A 132 -21.46 -10.95 5.56
C SER A 132 -22.16 -10.84 6.92
N LEU A 133 -21.63 -10.02 7.83
CA LEU A 133 -22.25 -9.74 9.12
C LEU A 133 -23.62 -9.07 8.99
N SER A 134 -23.74 -8.10 8.09
CA SER A 134 -25.01 -7.42 7.77
C SER A 134 -26.09 -8.40 7.33
N HIS A 135 -25.76 -9.36 6.45
CA HIS A 135 -26.69 -10.40 6.03
C HIS A 135 -27.11 -11.31 7.20
N LEU A 136 -26.14 -11.81 7.97
CA LEU A 136 -26.40 -12.71 9.10
C LEU A 136 -27.30 -12.04 10.16
N ILE A 137 -26.97 -10.81 10.55
CA ILE A 137 -27.74 -10.08 11.56
C ILE A 137 -29.13 -9.72 11.00
N SER A 138 -29.23 -9.35 9.73
CA SER A 138 -30.54 -9.13 9.09
C SER A 138 -31.42 -10.37 9.17
N MET A 139 -30.86 -11.56 8.90
CA MET A 139 -31.59 -12.82 9.02
C MET A 139 -32.06 -13.09 10.45
N ILE A 140 -31.19 -12.88 11.44
CA ILE A 140 -31.53 -13.04 12.87
C ILE A 140 -32.66 -12.07 13.25
N ILE A 141 -32.54 -10.78 12.92
CA ILE A 141 -33.56 -9.77 13.21
C ILE A 141 -34.90 -10.16 12.59
N VAL A 142 -34.91 -10.53 11.30
CA VAL A 142 -36.14 -10.94 10.61
C VAL A 142 -36.77 -12.15 11.29
N LYS A 143 -35.97 -13.13 11.72
CA LYS A 143 -36.46 -14.32 12.42
C LYS A 143 -37.14 -13.95 13.75
N GLU A 144 -36.43 -13.26 14.63
CA GLU A 144 -36.90 -12.93 15.98
C GLU A 144 -38.13 -12.00 15.95
N ILE A 145 -38.15 -11.01 15.05
CA ILE A 145 -39.28 -10.09 14.90
C ILE A 145 -40.51 -10.83 14.33
N LYS A 146 -40.33 -11.76 13.38
CA LYS A 146 -41.43 -12.59 12.85
C LYS A 146 -42.01 -13.50 13.92
N GLU A 147 -41.16 -14.10 14.76
CA GLU A 147 -41.63 -14.94 15.88
C GLU A 147 -42.43 -14.12 16.90
N SER A 148 -42.03 -12.87 17.15
CA SER A 148 -42.69 -12.00 18.13
C SER A 148 -43.99 -11.35 17.62
N TYR A 149 -44.03 -10.93 16.35
CA TYR A 149 -45.11 -10.10 15.80
C TYR A 149 -45.85 -10.71 14.60
N GLY A 150 -45.52 -11.94 14.23
CA GLY A 150 -46.19 -12.67 13.15
C GLY A 150 -46.10 -11.93 11.81
N SER A 151 -47.18 -11.99 11.02
CA SER A 151 -47.23 -11.46 9.64
C SER A 151 -47.17 -9.93 9.52
N ILE A 152 -47.28 -9.19 10.63
CA ILE A 152 -47.34 -7.72 10.64
C ILE A 152 -45.93 -7.10 10.63
N TRP A 153 -44.89 -7.89 10.91
CA TRP A 153 -43.51 -7.43 11.04
C TRP A 153 -43.02 -6.52 9.88
N ASN A 154 -43.39 -6.83 8.63
CA ASN A 154 -42.95 -6.09 7.44
C ASN A 154 -43.60 -4.70 7.30
N ARG A 155 -44.65 -4.42 8.08
CA ARG A 155 -45.33 -3.12 8.16
C ARG A 155 -44.81 -2.27 9.32
N MET A 156 -43.96 -2.84 10.18
CA MET A 156 -43.37 -2.11 11.30
C MET A 156 -42.32 -1.11 10.85
N GLY A 157 -42.22 0.02 11.57
CA GLY A 157 -41.29 1.09 11.27
C GLY A 157 -39.85 0.59 11.18
N GLY A 158 -39.22 0.78 10.02
CA GLY A 158 -37.85 0.35 9.76
C GLY A 158 -37.66 -1.13 9.42
N MET A 159 -38.70 -1.97 9.44
CA MET A 159 -38.56 -3.41 9.17
C MET A 159 -38.77 -3.80 7.70
N SER A 160 -38.91 -2.82 6.81
CA SER A 160 -39.02 -3.07 5.36
C SER A 160 -37.63 -3.33 4.74
N LYS A 161 -37.61 -4.18 3.70
CA LYS A 161 -36.46 -4.44 2.81
C LYS A 161 -35.16 -4.93 3.50
N PRO A 162 -35.17 -6.09 4.19
CA PRO A 162 -33.92 -6.80 4.49
C PRO A 162 -33.26 -7.33 3.19
N PRO A 163 -31.95 -7.59 3.17
CA PRO A 163 -30.97 -7.33 4.23
C PRO A 163 -30.62 -5.84 4.35
N TRP A 164 -30.35 -5.37 5.57
CA TRP A 164 -29.99 -3.97 5.85
C TRP A 164 -28.49 -3.81 6.00
N SER A 165 -27.98 -2.58 5.81
CA SER A 165 -26.61 -2.24 6.16
C SER A 165 -26.30 -2.63 7.63
N LEU A 166 -25.02 -2.86 7.94
CA LEU A 166 -24.63 -3.25 9.30
C LEU A 166 -25.06 -2.21 10.35
N GLU A 167 -24.94 -0.92 10.03
CA GLU A 167 -25.47 0.16 10.88
C GLU A 167 -26.99 0.04 11.05
N GLY A 168 -27.72 -0.17 9.94
CA GLY A 168 -29.16 -0.38 9.98
C GLY A 168 -29.57 -1.59 10.82
N CYS A 169 -28.78 -2.66 10.82
CA CYS A 169 -29.01 -3.83 11.66
C CYS A 169 -28.85 -3.49 13.15
N LEU A 170 -27.78 -2.79 13.53
CA LEU A 170 -27.53 -2.39 14.91
C LEU A 170 -28.61 -1.43 15.43
N GLU A 171 -29.13 -0.53 14.57
CA GLU A 171 -30.25 0.34 14.92
C GLU A 171 -31.51 -0.44 15.27
N ARG A 172 -31.84 -1.45 14.47
CA ARG A 172 -33.02 -2.29 14.68
C ARG A 172 -32.87 -3.16 15.93
N LEU A 173 -31.69 -3.73 16.17
CA LEU A 173 -31.41 -4.49 17.40
C LEU A 173 -31.63 -3.64 18.65
N LEU A 174 -31.15 -2.39 18.64
CA LEU A 174 -31.26 -1.48 19.79
C LEU A 174 -32.69 -0.96 19.97
N ASN A 175 -33.38 -0.61 18.88
CA ASN A 175 -34.74 -0.05 18.92
C ASN A 175 -35.79 -1.05 19.40
N TYR A 176 -35.62 -2.33 19.06
CA TYR A 176 -36.52 -3.41 19.47
C TYR A 176 -35.92 -4.27 20.59
N TRP A 177 -34.92 -3.73 21.32
CA TRP A 177 -34.22 -4.49 22.36
C TRP A 177 -35.17 -4.95 23.46
N THR A 178 -35.90 -4.02 24.08
CA THR A 178 -36.76 -4.32 25.24
C THR A 178 -37.91 -5.25 24.89
N SER A 179 -38.44 -5.15 23.68
CA SER A 179 -39.63 -5.88 23.27
C SER A 179 -39.34 -7.24 22.63
N VAL A 180 -38.16 -7.44 22.05
CA VAL A 180 -37.81 -8.68 21.34
C VAL A 180 -36.46 -9.21 21.80
N PHE A 181 -35.38 -8.48 21.54
CA PHE A 181 -34.02 -9.04 21.68
C PHE A 181 -33.55 -9.26 23.12
N ASN A 182 -34.16 -8.62 24.10
CA ASN A 182 -33.89 -8.84 25.52
C ASN A 182 -34.31 -10.23 26.01
N PHE A 183 -35.20 -10.91 25.25
CA PHE A 183 -35.62 -12.28 25.55
C PHE A 183 -34.76 -13.32 24.82
N SER A 184 -34.23 -12.97 23.64
CA SER A 184 -33.49 -13.90 22.79
C SER A 184 -31.96 -13.79 22.91
N LEU A 185 -31.43 -12.66 23.39
CA LEU A 185 -30.00 -12.39 23.52
C LEU A 185 -29.61 -12.07 24.97
N GLN A 186 -28.32 -12.24 25.28
CA GLN A 186 -27.80 -11.91 26.61
C GLN A 186 -27.92 -10.41 26.90
N LYS A 187 -28.25 -10.05 28.15
CA LYS A 187 -28.49 -8.65 28.57
C LYS A 187 -27.30 -7.72 28.31
N ASN A 188 -26.08 -8.21 28.54
CA ASN A 188 -24.83 -7.49 28.29
C ASN A 188 -24.55 -7.25 26.79
N ALA A 189 -25.15 -8.04 25.89
CA ALA A 189 -24.94 -7.85 24.45
C ALA A 189 -25.48 -6.49 23.96
N LYS A 190 -26.44 -5.87 24.66
CA LYS A 190 -26.94 -4.52 24.33
C LYS A 190 -25.82 -3.49 24.32
N GLU A 191 -24.97 -3.53 25.34
CA GLU A 191 -23.87 -2.58 25.52
C GLU A 191 -22.85 -2.76 24.41
N HIS A 192 -22.48 -4.01 24.10
CA HIS A 192 -21.57 -4.31 23.00
C HIS A 192 -22.10 -3.88 21.63
N PHE A 193 -23.41 -4.02 21.36
CA PHE A 193 -23.99 -3.50 20.11
C PHE A 193 -23.98 -1.97 20.06
N LEU A 194 -24.19 -1.30 21.19
CA LEU A 194 -24.13 0.16 21.28
C LEU A 194 -22.70 0.68 21.07
N GLU A 195 -21.72 0.05 21.71
CA GLU A 195 -20.29 0.31 21.51
C GLU A 195 -19.90 0.12 20.04
N PHE A 196 -20.33 -0.98 19.43
CA PHE A 196 -20.04 -1.26 18.03
C PHE A 196 -20.68 -0.24 17.08
N LYS A 197 -21.92 0.17 17.34
CA LYS A 197 -22.59 1.26 16.59
C LYS A 197 -21.80 2.57 16.70
N ASN A 198 -21.34 2.93 17.90
CA ASN A 198 -20.55 4.14 18.12
C ASN A 198 -19.18 4.08 17.45
N PHE A 199 -18.54 2.91 17.42
CA PHE A 199 -17.29 2.68 16.70
C PHE A 199 -17.46 2.94 15.20
N LEU A 200 -18.51 2.39 14.57
CA LEU A 200 -18.77 2.58 13.13
C LEU A 200 -19.01 4.06 12.76
N LYS A 201 -19.67 4.83 13.64
CA LYS A 201 -19.88 6.28 13.44
C LYS A 201 -18.61 7.13 13.56
N LYS A 202 -17.61 6.66 14.31
CA LYS A 202 -16.31 7.35 14.42
C LYS A 202 -15.46 7.14 13.17
N GLU A 203 -15.52 5.96 12.55
CA GLU A 203 -14.80 5.69 11.29
C GLU A 203 -15.33 6.52 10.12
N SER A 204 -16.65 6.72 10.01
CA SER A 204 -17.25 7.49 8.92
C SER A 204 -16.96 9.00 8.98
N ASN A 205 -16.63 9.53 10.17
CA ASN A 205 -16.28 10.94 10.39
C ASN A 205 -14.76 11.21 10.36
N SER A 206 -13.91 10.19 10.19
CA SER A 206 -12.47 10.38 10.05
C SER A 206 -12.15 10.90 8.65
N PRO A 207 -11.44 12.04 8.47
CA PRO A 207 -11.02 12.50 7.16
C PRO A 207 -10.17 11.41 6.51
N ARG A 208 -10.61 10.91 5.34
CA ARG A 208 -9.78 10.04 4.49
C ARG A 208 -8.43 10.71 4.33
N GLN A 209 -7.39 10.15 4.94
CA GLN A 209 -6.02 10.59 4.74
C GLN A 209 -5.75 10.50 3.24
N LYS A 210 -5.76 11.65 2.56
CA LYS A 210 -5.28 11.79 1.19
C LYS A 210 -3.83 11.35 1.22
N THR A 211 -3.58 10.12 0.80
CA THR A 211 -2.23 9.62 0.57
C THR A 211 -1.76 10.31 -0.70
N CYS A 212 -1.04 11.42 -0.54
CA CYS A 212 -0.27 12.01 -1.62
C CYS A 212 0.81 10.99 -2.00
N ILE A 213 0.75 10.51 -3.24
CA ILE A 213 1.88 9.94 -3.97
C ILE A 213 2.47 11.09 -4.78
#